data_AF-A0AA51P436-F1
#
_entry.id   AF-A0AA51P436-F1
#
_cell.length_a   1.000
_cell.length_b   1.000
_cell.length_c   1.000
_cell.angle_alpha   90.00
_cell.angle_beta   90.00
_cell.angle_gamma   90.00
#
_symmetry.space_group_name_H-M   'P 1'
#
loop_
_entity.id
_entity.type
_entity.pdbx_description
1 polymer ?
#
loop_
_entity_poly.entity_id
_entity_poly.type
_entity_poly.pdbx_seq_one_letter_code
_entity_poly.pdbx_strand_id
1 'polypeptide(L)'
;SWKCICTLSGYHTRTIYDIAWCHHTGLIATASGDDIIRIFKEAEDSNPDAPTFDLICKKYDAHSQDVNCVKWNPIANNELVSCSDDGQIKIWK
;
A
#
# COMPACT_ATOMS: atom_id res chain seq x y z
N SER A 1 -5.71 -20.98 -14.72
CA SER A 1 -4.56 -21.00 -13.78
C SER A 1 -4.20 -19.57 -13.44
N TRP A 2 -3.58 -19.32 -12.28
CA TRP A 2 -3.07 -17.99 -11.93
C TRP A 2 -1.70 -17.77 -12.59
N LYS A 3 -1.46 -16.56 -13.10
CA LYS A 3 -0.18 -16.12 -13.66
C LYS A 3 0.23 -14.80 -12.99
N CYS A 4 1.51 -14.68 -12.63
CA CYS A 4 2.08 -13.41 -12.23
C CYS A 4 2.28 -12.53 -13.48
N ILE A 5 1.61 -11.38 -13.55
CA ILE A 5 1.65 -10.45 -14.69
C ILE A 5 2.36 -9.13 -14.38
N CYS A 6 2.67 -8.86 -13.11
CA CYS A 6 3.36 -7.66 -12.67
C CYS A 6 4.15 -7.95 -11.38
N THR A 7 5.31 -7.33 -11.21
CA THR A 7 6.11 -7.38 -9.98
C THR A 7 6.63 -5.99 -9.68
N LEU A 8 6.27 -5.43 -8.52
CA LEU A 8 6.73 -4.12 -8.07
C LEU A 8 8.03 -4.27 -7.27
N SER A 9 9.17 -4.18 -7.95
CA SER A 9 10.50 -4.37 -7.36
C SER A 9 11.19 -3.05 -7.02
N GLY A 10 11.99 -3.04 -5.94
CA GLY A 10 12.87 -1.91 -5.60
C GLY A 10 12.19 -0.77 -4.81
N TYR A 11 10.93 -0.93 -4.41
CA TYR A 11 10.19 0.11 -3.68
C TYR A 11 10.35 0.05 -2.16
N HIS A 12 10.61 -1.13 -1.59
CA HIS A 12 10.69 -1.38 -0.16
C HIS A 12 12.10 -1.82 0.24
N THR A 13 12.59 -1.34 1.38
CA THR A 13 13.94 -1.68 1.87
C THR A 13 13.93 -2.79 2.92
N ARG A 14 12.73 -3.16 3.40
CA ARG A 14 12.48 -4.23 4.37
C ARG A 14 11.22 -5.01 3.99
N THR A 15 10.86 -5.99 4.81
CA THR A 15 9.71 -6.88 4.63
C THR A 15 8.40 -6.09 4.48
N ILE A 16 7.56 -6.50 3.55
CA ILE A 16 6.16 -6.05 3.43
C ILE A 16 5.30 -7.00 4.25
N TYR A 17 4.60 -6.50 5.27
CA TYR A 17 3.80 -7.32 6.18
C TYR A 17 2.33 -7.42 5.77
N ASP A 18 1.79 -6.38 5.14
CA ASP A 18 0.40 -6.35 4.68
C ASP A 18 0.25 -5.47 3.43
N ILE A 19 -0.78 -5.79 2.64
CA ILE A 19 -1.21 -4.97 1.50
C ILE A 19 -2.73 -4.80 1.54
N ALA A 20 -3.23 -3.66 1.04
CA ALA A 20 -4.66 -3.42 0.91
C ALA A 20 -4.98 -2.78 -0.44
N TRP A 21 -5.88 -3.41 -1.19
CA TRP A 21 -6.41 -2.88 -2.45
C TRP A 21 -7.76 -2.21 -2.20
N CYS A 22 -7.87 -0.92 -2.49
CA CYS A 22 -9.11 -0.17 -2.34
C CYS A 22 -10.09 -0.52 -3.47
N HIS A 23 -11.29 -0.96 -3.12
CA HIS A 23 -12.33 -1.33 -4.09
C HIS A 23 -12.95 -0.11 -4.79
N HIS A 24 -12.89 1.07 -4.17
CA HIS A 24 -13.48 2.30 -4.72
C HIS A 24 -12.54 3.03 -5.68
N THR A 25 -11.23 2.99 -5.42
CA THR A 25 -10.26 3.83 -6.14
C THR A 25 -9.18 3.04 -6.87
N GLY A 26 -9.09 1.73 -6.67
CA GLY A 26 -8.04 0.89 -7.24
C GLY A 26 -6.65 1.12 -6.62
N LEU A 27 -6.53 1.98 -5.60
CA LEU A 27 -5.26 2.24 -4.93
C LEU A 27 -4.79 1.03 -4.11
N ILE A 28 -3.49 0.75 -4.16
CA ILE A 28 -2.86 -0.29 -3.36
C ILE A 28 -2.01 0.38 -2.27
N ALA A 29 -2.34 0.12 -1.00
CA ALA A 29 -1.53 0.48 0.15
C ALA A 29 -0.64 -0.69 0.57
N THR A 30 0.56 -0.40 1.07
CA THR A 30 1.47 -1.40 1.63
C THR A 30 1.97 -0.98 3.02
N ALA A 31 2.05 -1.95 3.94
CA ALA A 31 2.64 -1.83 5.27
C ALA A 31 3.99 -2.57 5.29
N SER A 32 5.02 -1.94 5.85
CA SER A 32 6.40 -2.40 5.72
C SER A 32 7.20 -2.18 6.98
N GLY A 33 8.18 -3.03 7.24
CA GLY A 33 9.11 -2.94 8.36
C GLY A 33 10.17 -1.86 8.22
N ASP A 34 10.08 -1.03 7.18
CA ASP A 34 10.87 0.20 7.03
C ASP A 34 10.10 1.45 7.49
N ASP A 35 9.07 1.25 8.31
CA ASP A 35 8.24 2.27 8.96
C ASP A 35 7.44 3.17 7.98
N ILE A 36 7.42 2.79 6.69
CA ILE A 36 6.85 3.59 5.60
C ILE A 36 5.58 2.93 5.05
N ILE A 37 4.52 3.72 4.92
CA ILE A 37 3.34 3.37 4.12
C ILE A 37 3.52 3.89 2.70
N ARG A 38 3.21 3.04 1.71
CA ARG A 38 3.27 3.42 0.28
C ARG A 38 1.95 3.19 -0.40
N ILE A 39 1.59 4.10 -1.31
CA ILE A 39 0.39 4.01 -2.15
C ILE A 39 0.80 3.89 -3.61
N PHE A 40 0.27 2.88 -4.29
CA PHE A 40 0.44 2.65 -5.72
C PHE A 40 -0.89 2.83 -6.45
N LYS A 41 -0.82 3.33 -7.69
CA LYS A 41 -1.95 3.46 -8.61
C LYS A 41 -1.59 2.77 -9.93
N GLU A 42 -2.50 2.01 -10.50
CA GLU A 42 -2.33 1.48 -11.85
C GLU A 42 -2.29 2.63 -12.87
N ALA A 43 -1.39 2.54 -13.86
CA ALA A 43 -1.33 3.52 -14.95
C ALA A 43 -2.61 3.46 -15.79
N GLU A 44 -3.08 4.60 -16.29
CA GLU A 44 -4.35 4.68 -17.02
C GLU A 44 -4.30 3.97 -18.39
N ASP A 45 -3.10 3.84 -18.97
CA ASP A 45 -2.81 3.18 -20.25
C ASP A 45 -2.17 1.79 -20.08
N SER A 46 -2.29 1.22 -18.87
CA SER A 46 -1.85 -0.11 -18.48
C SER A 46 -2.41 -1.22 -19.40
N ASN A 47 -1.55 -2.17 -19.79
CA ASN A 47 -1.99 -3.40 -20.47
C ASN A 47 -2.58 -4.37 -19.42
N PRO A 48 -3.83 -4.84 -19.55
CA PRO A 48 -4.41 -5.79 -18.61
C PRO A 48 -3.62 -7.09 -18.41
N ASP A 49 -2.86 -7.53 -19.42
CA ASP A 49 -2.01 -8.73 -19.35
C ASP A 49 -0.58 -8.44 -18.85
N ALA A 50 -0.23 -7.16 -18.69
CA ALA A 50 1.06 -6.69 -18.21
C ALA A 50 0.93 -5.30 -17.56
N PRO A 51 0.20 -5.18 -16.43
CA PRO A 51 -0.15 -3.89 -15.88
C PRO A 51 1.05 -3.19 -15.26
N THR A 52 1.05 -1.87 -15.32
CA THR A 52 2.06 -1.01 -14.72
C THR A 52 1.46 -0.22 -13.56
N PHE A 53 2.22 -0.04 -12.49
CA PHE A 53 1.78 0.72 -11.32
C PHE A 53 2.81 1.79 -10.99
N ASP A 54 2.30 2.99 -10.75
CA ASP A 54 3.08 4.12 -10.28
C ASP A 54 3.00 4.21 -8.76
N LEU A 55 4.14 4.48 -8.14
CA LEU A 55 4.19 4.89 -6.74
C LEU A 55 3.76 6.36 -6.66
N ILE A 56 2.57 6.61 -6.12
CA ILE A 56 2.00 7.96 -6.03
C ILE A 56 2.17 8.60 -4.65
N CYS A 57 2.44 7.82 -3.60
CA CYS A 57 2.70 8.35 -2.26
C CYS A 57 3.67 7.46 -1.47
N LYS A 58 4.57 8.13 -0.72
CA LYS A 58 5.41 7.55 0.33
C LYS A 58 5.23 8.37 1.60
N LYS A 59 4.65 7.78 2.64
CA LYS A 59 4.63 8.39 3.97
C LYS A 59 5.82 7.86 4.77
N TYR A 60 6.89 8.65 4.81
CA TYR A 60 8.01 8.45 5.73
C TYR A 60 7.57 8.65 7.17
N ASP A 61 8.18 7.89 8.08
CA ASP A 61 7.87 7.88 9.50
C ASP A 61 6.34 7.79 9.72
N ALA A 62 5.70 6.87 8.98
CA ALA A 62 4.27 6.64 9.16
C ALA A 62 4.02 6.16 10.59
N HIS A 63 4.89 5.29 11.07
CA HIS A 63 5.02 4.88 12.46
C HIS A 63 6.48 5.00 12.92
N SER A 64 6.75 4.82 14.21
CA SER A 64 8.14 4.83 14.74
C SER A 64 8.76 3.43 14.85
N GLN A 65 8.04 2.41 14.41
CA GLN A 65 8.45 1.01 14.29
C GLN A 65 7.67 0.38 13.12
N ASP A 66 7.91 -0.91 12.86
CA ASP A 66 7.32 -1.68 11.76
C ASP A 66 5.81 -1.43 11.61
N VAL A 67 5.37 -1.14 10.38
CA VAL A 67 3.93 -1.05 10.07
C VAL A 67 3.42 -2.46 9.78
N ASN A 68 2.49 -2.93 10.59
CA ASN A 68 2.03 -4.31 10.59
C ASN A 68 0.81 -4.55 9.69
N CYS A 69 -0.08 -3.56 9.58
CA CYS A 69 -1.33 -3.70 8.84
C CYS A 69 -1.73 -2.37 8.21
N VAL A 70 -2.37 -2.45 7.04
CA VAL A 70 -3.08 -1.34 6.38
C VAL A 70 -4.45 -1.81 5.92
N LYS A 71 -5.48 -0.98 6.08
CA LYS A 71 -6.84 -1.26 5.59
C LYS A 71 -7.50 0.02 5.08
N TRP A 72 -8.05 -0.04 3.89
CA TRP A 72 -8.88 1.04 3.35
C TRP A 72 -10.24 1.05 4.03
N ASN A 73 -10.79 2.24 4.25
CA ASN A 73 -12.17 2.39 4.67
C ASN A 73 -13.09 1.82 3.58
N PRO A 74 -14.01 0.90 3.93
CA PRO A 74 -14.88 0.26 2.94
C PRO A 74 -16.04 1.15 2.47
N ILE A 75 -16.29 2.27 3.14
CA ILE A 75 -17.42 3.18 2.87
C ILE A 75 -16.92 4.55 2.42
N ALA A 76 -15.97 5.15 3.14
CA ALA A 76 -15.43 6.46 2.81
C ALA A 76 -14.30 6.34 1.77
N ASN A 77 -14.32 7.22 0.78
CA ASN A 77 -13.24 7.29 -0.20
C ASN A 77 -11.98 7.89 0.43
N ASN A 78 -10.83 7.34 0.03
CA ASN A 78 -9.50 7.85 0.37
C ASN A 78 -9.18 7.91 1.87
N GLU A 79 -9.77 7.05 2.70
CA GLU A 79 -9.39 6.94 4.10
C GLU A 79 -8.72 5.59 4.36
N LEU A 80 -7.56 5.61 5.03
CA LEU A 80 -6.76 4.43 5.34
C LEU A 80 -6.52 4.36 6.85
N VAL A 81 -6.57 3.16 7.43
CA VAL A 81 -6.08 2.90 8.79
C VAL A 81 -4.82 2.03 8.72
N SER A 82 -3.88 2.27 9.64
CA SER A 82 -2.70 1.43 9.85
C SER A 82 -2.45 1.15 11.34
N CYS A 83 -1.73 0.07 11.64
CA CYS A 83 -1.20 -0.22 12.98
C CYS A 83 0.27 -0.64 12.93
N SER A 84 0.97 -0.54 14.05
CA SER A 84 2.41 -0.76 14.15
C SER A 84 2.83 -1.34 15.51
N ASP A 85 4.04 -1.90 15.55
CA ASP A 85 4.75 -2.29 16.78
C ASP A 85 5.01 -1.11 17.74
N ASP A 86 4.87 0.14 17.27
CA ASP A 86 4.90 1.33 18.13
C ASP A 86 3.68 1.46 19.07
N GLY A 87 2.73 0.52 18.97
CA GLY A 87 1.53 0.48 19.80
C GLY A 87 0.44 1.45 19.37
N GLN A 88 0.60 2.13 18.22
CA GLN A 88 -0.37 3.11 17.72
C GLN A 88 -1.18 2.58 16.54
N ILE A 89 -2.40 3.09 16.45
CA ILE A 89 -3.26 3.01 15.27
C ILE A 89 -3.40 4.43 14.72
N LYS A 90 -3.23 4.61 13.41
CA LYS A 90 -3.34 5.92 12.75
C LYS A 90 -4.31 5.87 11.58
N ILE A 91 -5.04 6.97 11.38
CA ILE A 91 -5.96 7.17 10.27
C ILE A 91 -5.36 8.24 9.35
N TRP A 92 -5.44 8.01 8.04
CA TRP A 92 -4.84 8.82 6.98
C TRP A 92 -5.88 9.20 5.93
N LYS A 93 -5.67 10.34 5.26
CA LYS A 93 -6.47 10.82 4.13
C LYS A 93 -5.58 11.46 3.06
#